data_AF-A0A7J3BBJ1-F1
#
_entry.id   AF-A0A7J3BBJ1-F1
#
_cell.length_a   1.000
_cell.length_b   1.000
_cell.length_c   1.000
_cell.angle_alpha   90.00
_cell.angle_beta   90.00
_cell.angle_gamma   90.00
#
_symmetry.space_group_name_H-M   'P 1'
#
loop_
_entity.id
_entity.type
_entity.pdbx_description
1 polymer ?
#
loop_
_entity_poly.entity_id
_entity_poly.type
_entity_poly.pdbx_seq_one_letter_code
_entity_poly.pdbx_strand_id
1 'polypeptide(L)' 'MGHAGAIVSGGRGTAESKIESLRRAGVRVAETPFEIPDLAKQVLNAADPP' A
#
# COMPACT_ATOMS: atom_id res chain seq x y z
N MET A 1 2.38 -15.54 -7.67
CA MET A 1 2.75 -14.67 -8.81
C MET A 1 2.23 -15.33 -10.10
N GLY A 2 0.94 -15.19 -10.41
CA GLY A 2 0.31 -15.82 -11.60
C GLY A 2 -0.04 -14.84 -12.73
N HIS A 3 -0.06 -13.53 -12.44
CA HIS A 3 -0.16 -12.48 -13.44
C HIS A 3 1.21 -12.25 -14.09
N ALA A 4 1.25 -12.10 -15.42
CA ALA A 4 2.49 -11.93 -16.17
C ALA A 4 3.38 -10.77 -15.67
N GLY A 5 2.76 -9.68 -15.17
CA GLY A 5 3.45 -8.51 -14.63
C GLY A 5 3.81 -8.59 -13.13
N ALA A 6 3.38 -9.63 -12.42
CA ALA A 6 3.75 -9.82 -11.02
C ALA A 6 5.15 -10.46 -10.98
N ILE A 7 6.20 -9.66 -11.17
CA ILE A 7 7.59 -10.11 -11.24
C ILE A 7 8.53 -9.15 -10.51
N VAL A 8 9.54 -9.72 -9.84
CA VAL A 8 10.70 -8.99 -9.31
C VAL A 8 11.90 -9.36 -10.18
N SER A 9 12.58 -8.37 -10.77
CA SER A 9 13.72 -8.61 -11.67
C SER A 9 14.76 -7.51 -11.54
N GLY A 10 16.04 -7.90 -11.50
CA GLY A 10 17.16 -6.97 -11.35
C GLY A 10 17.04 -6.05 -10.13
N GLY A 11 16.51 -6.58 -9.02
CA GLY A 11 16.26 -5.82 -7.78
C GLY A 11 15.06 -4.86 -7.82
N ARG A 12 14.32 -4.77 -8.92
CA ARG A 12 13.15 -3.90 -9.08
C ARG A 12 11.84 -4.66 -8.92
N GLY A 13 10.81 -3.99 -8.41
CA GLY A 13 9.45 -4.52 -8.30
C GLY A 13 9.12 -5.18 -6.96
N THR A 14 10.01 -5.11 -5.96
CA THR A 14 9.77 -5.67 -4.62
C THR A 14 8.55 -5.03 -3.95
N ALA A 15 7.86 -5.79 -3.10
CA ALA A 15 6.78 -5.25 -2.28
C ALA A 15 7.28 -4.14 -1.35
N GLU A 16 8.42 -4.36 -0.70
CA GLU A 16 9.06 -3.42 0.22
C GLU A 16 9.30 -2.03 -0.41
N SER A 17 9.89 -1.99 -1.62
CA SER A 17 10.14 -0.71 -2.30
C SER A 17 8.85 0.09 -2.60
N LYS A 18 7.76 -0.62 -2.89
CA LYS A 18 6.44 -0.01 -3.12
C LYS A 18 5.82 0.49 -1.83
N ILE A 19 5.89 -0.32 -0.76
CA ILE A 19 5.39 0.03 0.57
C ILE A 19 6.12 1.28 1.09
N GLU A 20 7.44 1.32 1.00
CA GLU A 20 8.24 2.47 1.42
C GLU A 20 7.86 3.73 0.63
N SER A 21 7.76 3.63 -0.70
CA SER A 21 7.38 4.75 -1.56
C SER A 21 6.00 5.30 -1.21
N LEU A 22 5.02 4.43 -0.97
CA LEU A 22 3.66 4.81 -0.56
C LEU A 22 3.65 5.48 0.82
N ARG A 23 4.34 4.90 1.81
CA ARG A 23 4.47 5.48 3.16
C ARG A 23 5.13 6.87 3.11
N ARG A 24 6.19 7.04 2.31
CA ARG A 24 6.85 8.34 2.09
C ARG A 24 5.92 9.38 1.46
N ALA A 25 4.93 8.94 0.67
CA ALA A 25 3.91 9.80 0.08
C ALA A 25 2.71 10.06 1.02
N GLY A 26 2.78 9.64 2.29
CA GLY A 26 1.69 9.80 3.27
C GLY A 26 0.55 8.81 3.11
N VAL A 27 0.70 7.78 2.26
CA VAL A 27 -0.32 6.75 2.05
C VAL A 27 -0.30 5.77 3.23
N ARG A 28 -1.47 5.53 3.81
CA ARG A 28 -1.67 4.45 4.80
C ARG A 28 -1.60 3.10 4.08
N VAL A 29 -0.65 2.26 4.48
CA VAL A 29 -0.42 0.93 3.87
C VAL A 29 -0.80 -0.15 4.86
N ALA A 30 -1.79 -0.97 4.50
CA ALA A 30 -2.19 -2.16 5.26
C ALA A 30 -1.12 -3.26 5.17
N GLU A 31 -0.88 -3.93 6.28
CA GLU A 31 0.00 -5.11 6.37
C GLU A 31 -0.74 -6.36 5.88
N THR A 32 -2.07 -6.42 6.12
CA THR A 32 -2.94 -7.50 5.66
C THR A 32 -4.16 -6.98 4.91
N PRO A 33 -4.74 -7.75 3.97
CA PRO A 33 -5.95 -7.33 3.26
C PRO A 33 -7.13 -7.02 4.18
N PHE A 34 -7.18 -7.61 5.38
CA PHE A 34 -8.26 -7.45 6.35
C PHE A 34 -8.27 -6.10 7.05
N GLU A 35 -7.16 -5.35 7.02
CA GLU A 35 -7.06 -4.01 7.61
C GLU A 35 -7.60 -2.91 6.68
N ILE A 36 -7.73 -3.20 5.38
CA ILE A 36 -8.19 -2.24 4.37
C ILE A 36 -9.53 -1.58 4.75
N PRO A 37 -10.58 -2.32 5.21
CA PRO A 37 -11.85 -1.71 5.57
C PRO A 37 -11.72 -0.69 6.71
N ASP A 38 -10.88 -0.97 7.71
CA ASP A 38 -10.74 -0.09 8.86
C ASP A 38 -9.91 1.15 8.53
N LEU A 39 -8.85 1.01 7.73
CA LEU A 39 -8.12 2.16 7.18
C LEU A 39 -9.01 3.03 6.28
N ALA A 40 -9.85 2.41 5.45
CA ALA A 40 -10.79 3.14 4.61
C ALA A 40 -11.82 3.91 5.45
N LYS A 41 -12.40 3.29 6.48
CA LYS A 41 -13.31 3.98 7.42
C LYS A 41 -12.62 5.16 8.10
N GLN A 42 -11.37 5.00 8.53
CA GLN A 42 -10.61 6.10 9.15
C GLN A 42 -10.49 7.29 8.20
N VAL A 43 -10.15 7.07 6.93
CA VAL A 43 -10.05 8.14 5.93
C VAL A 43 -11.40 8.76 5.60
N LEU A 44 -12.46 7.97 5.52
CA LEU A 44 -13.80 8.46 5.17
C LEU A 44 -14.50 9.19 6.33
N ASN A 45 -14.25 8.77 7.57
CA ASN A 45 -14.90 9.33 8.76
C ASN A 45 -14.10 10.46 9.40
N ALA A 46 -12.79 10.53 9.15
CA ALA A 46 -12.01 11.69 9.52
C ALA A 46 -12.20 12.76 8.44
N ALA A 47 -12.74 13.92 8.83
CA ALA A 47 -12.61 15.13 8.03
C ALA A 47 -11.17 15.66 8.17
N ASP A 48 -10.17 14.92 7.71
CA ASP A 48 -8.77 15.29 7.95
C ASP A 48 -8.09 15.70 6.63
N PRO A 49 -7.66 16.97 6.51
CA PRO A 49 -6.75 17.43 5.47
C PRO A 49 -5.31 16.95 5.80
N PRO A 50 -4.33 17.14 4.88
CA PRO A 50 -3.12 16.32 4.81
C PRO A 50 -2.12 16.48 5.97
#